data_AF-A0A833TBM5-F1
#
_entry.id   AF-A0A833TBM5-F1
#
_cell.length_a   1.000
_cell.length_b   1.000
_cell.length_c   1.000
_cell.angle_alpha   90.00
_cell.angle_beta   90.00
_cell.angle_gamma   90.00
#
_symmetry.space_group_name_H-M   'P 1'
#
loop_
_entity.id
_entity.type
_entity.pdbx_description
1 polymer ?
#
loop_
_entity_poly.entity_id
_entity_poly.type
_entity_poly.pdbx_seq_one_letter_code
_entity_poly.pdbx_strand_id
1 'polypeptide(L)'
;MHAAMMAERQPDFLVERRFSEFRRLRNSVTELVRTDTAHMKTCVDCQDLLRVALSPEHQNWAVRRMFGNKEQRFALLTTFMNDLLTLTTDAGGRPSSGSSTQETDSKDCKMLEQVAEMLQDFLKREYKDSLGII
;
A
#
# COMPACT_ATOMS: atom_id res chain seq x y z
N MET A 1 6.00 -37.94 7.05
CA MET A 1 6.03 -36.75 6.16
C MET A 1 4.69 -36.05 6.31
N HIS A 2 4.62 -34.98 7.10
CA HIS A 2 3.38 -34.21 7.29
C HIS A 2 3.30 -33.16 6.17
N ALA A 3 2.46 -33.41 5.16
CA ALA A 3 2.08 -32.40 4.20
C ALA A 3 1.14 -31.42 4.91
N ALA A 4 1.65 -30.24 5.26
CA ALA A 4 0.81 -29.15 5.70
C ALA A 4 -0.06 -28.71 4.52
N MET A 5 -1.29 -29.23 4.45
CA MET A 5 -2.33 -28.66 3.62
C MET A 5 -2.58 -27.24 4.14
N MET A 6 -2.03 -26.24 3.44
CA MET A 6 -2.46 -24.86 3.57
C MET A 6 -3.89 -24.82 3.04
N ALA A 7 -4.86 -25.12 3.91
CA ALA A 7 -6.26 -24.87 3.62
C ALA A 7 -6.36 -23.41 3.17
N GLU A 8 -6.89 -23.19 1.97
CA GLU A 8 -7.14 -21.86 1.43
C GLU A 8 -8.01 -21.10 2.44
N ARG A 9 -7.38 -20.31 3.30
CA ARG A 9 -8.05 -19.54 4.34
C ARG A 9 -9.00 -18.59 3.61
N GLN A 10 -10.30 -18.76 3.85
CA GLN A 10 -11.29 -17.82 3.34
C GLN A 10 -10.93 -16.41 3.82
N PRO A 11 -11.02 -15.39 2.96
CA PRO A 11 -10.67 -14.02 3.34
C PRO A 11 -11.55 -13.61 4.53
N ASP A 12 -10.92 -13.06 5.58
CA ASP A 12 -11.62 -12.66 6.80
C ASP A 12 -12.66 -11.54 6.51
N PHE A 13 -12.47 -10.77 5.43
CA PHE A 13 -13.42 -9.78 4.92
C PHE A 13 -13.13 -9.41 3.45
N LEU A 14 -14.11 -8.77 2.80
CA LEU A 14 -13.98 -8.17 1.46
C LEU A 14 -14.28 -6.66 1.55
N VAL A 15 -13.48 -5.86 0.83
CA VAL A 15 -13.64 -4.41 0.76
C VAL A 15 -13.97 -4.01 -0.67
N GLU A 16 -15.10 -3.33 -0.86
CA GLU A 16 -15.50 -2.78 -2.15
C GLU A 16 -15.28 -1.27 -2.19
N ARG A 17 -14.47 -0.79 -3.13
CA ARG A 17 -14.17 0.63 -3.31
C ARG A 17 -14.37 1.06 -4.75
N ARG A 18 -14.80 2.31 -4.94
CA ARG A 18 -14.87 2.92 -6.27
C ARG A 18 -13.46 3.12 -6.80
N PHE A 19 -13.31 2.98 -8.11
CA PHE A 19 -12.05 3.27 -8.80
C PHE A 19 -11.52 4.69 -8.52
N SER A 20 -12.43 5.67 -8.34
CA SER A 20 -12.07 7.04 -7.98
C SER A 20 -11.43 7.18 -6.60
N GLU A 21 -11.83 6.35 -5.64
CA GLU A 21 -11.26 6.36 -4.28
C GLU A 21 -9.82 5.85 -4.31
N PHE A 22 -9.58 4.76 -5.04
CA PHE A 22 -8.21 4.29 -5.26
C PHE A 22 -7.35 5.36 -5.94
N ARG A 23 -7.89 6.05 -6.94
CA ARG A 23 -7.16 7.12 -7.63
C ARG A 23 -6.71 8.21 -6.65
N ARG A 24 -7.56 8.54 -5.66
CA ARG A 24 -7.21 9.49 -4.61
C ARG A 24 -6.08 8.94 -3.75
N LEU A 25 -6.19 7.71 -3.25
CA LEU A 25 -5.13 7.05 -2.47
C LEU A 25 -3.77 7.09 -3.19
N ARG A 26 -3.71 6.62 -4.45
CA ARG A 26 -2.47 6.64 -5.24
C ARG A 26 -1.90 8.04 -5.37
N ASN A 27 -2.76 9.02 -5.68
CA ASN A 27 -2.32 10.40 -5.84
C ASN A 27 -1.76 10.95 -4.53
N SER A 28 -2.42 10.73 -3.40
CA SER A 28 -1.97 11.15 -2.07
C SER A 28 -0.62 10.53 -1.71
N VAL A 29 -0.44 9.22 -1.93
CA VAL A 29 0.86 8.54 -1.72
C VAL A 29 1.95 9.12 -2.63
N THR A 30 1.65 9.34 -3.92
CA THR A 30 2.61 9.90 -4.88
C THR A 30 3.01 11.34 -4.52
N GLU A 31 2.05 12.14 -4.06
CA GLU A 31 2.29 13.51 -3.62
C GLU A 31 3.15 13.54 -2.36
N LEU A 32 2.82 12.71 -1.37
CA LEU A 32 3.58 12.59 -0.12
C LEU A 32 5.06 12.28 -0.37
N VAL A 33 5.33 11.30 -1.22
CA VAL A 33 6.69 10.90 -1.61
C VAL A 33 7.46 12.00 -2.34
N ARG A 34 6.76 12.90 -3.04
CA ARG A 34 7.38 14.05 -3.74
C ARG A 34 7.64 15.24 -2.82
N THR A 35 6.91 15.36 -1.72
CA THR A 35 7.03 16.50 -0.81
C THR A 35 8.33 16.47 -0.01
N ASP A 36 8.81 15.29 0.41
CA ASP A 36 10.03 15.16 1.21
C ASP A 36 11.11 14.30 0.55
N THR A 37 11.63 14.81 -0.56
CA THR A 37 12.70 14.13 -1.33
C THR A 37 14.02 13.99 -0.56
N ALA A 38 14.22 14.77 0.51
CA ALA A 38 15.42 14.68 1.34
C ALA A 38 15.37 13.45 2.24
N HIS A 39 14.24 13.24 2.93
CA HIS A 39 14.02 12.04 3.75
C HIS A 39 14.00 10.77 2.90
N MET A 40 13.44 10.83 1.68
CA MET A 40 13.47 9.70 0.74
C MET A 40 14.88 9.23 0.38
N LYS A 41 15.92 10.07 0.50
CA LYS A 41 17.30 9.67 0.20
C LYS A 41 17.95 8.92 1.34
N THR A 42 17.49 9.10 2.58
CA THR A 42 18.18 8.60 3.77
C THR A 42 17.46 7.43 4.43
N CYS A 43 16.13 7.36 4.35
CA CYS A 43 15.37 6.28 4.96
C CYS A 43 15.13 5.14 3.96
N VAL A 44 15.55 3.92 4.31
CA VAL A 44 15.45 2.72 3.46
C VAL A 44 13.99 2.34 3.16
N ASP A 45 13.13 2.33 4.18
CA ASP A 45 11.71 1.96 4.01
C ASP A 45 10.98 2.97 3.10
N CYS A 46 11.29 4.24 3.31
CA CYS A 46 10.85 5.37 2.52
C CYS A 46 11.44 5.31 1.06
N GLN A 47 12.65 4.75 0.82
CA GLN A 47 13.18 4.48 -0.54
C GLN A 47 12.43 3.36 -1.26
N ASP A 48 12.04 2.30 -0.55
CA ASP A 48 11.24 1.22 -1.12
C ASP A 48 9.82 1.71 -1.44
N LEU A 49 9.25 2.58 -0.61
CA LEU A 49 8.01 3.31 -0.91
C LEU A 49 8.12 4.15 -2.19
N LEU A 50 9.23 4.88 -2.37
CA LEU A 50 9.50 5.64 -3.60
C LEU A 50 9.54 4.71 -4.82
N ARG A 51 10.16 3.54 -4.70
CA ARG A 51 10.23 2.54 -5.78
C ARG A 51 8.85 2.03 -6.16
N VAL A 52 7.99 1.74 -5.19
CA VAL A 52 6.59 1.34 -5.45
C VAL A 52 5.81 2.49 -6.06
N ALA A 53 5.84 3.69 -5.48
CA ALA A 53 5.07 4.84 -5.97
C ALA A 53 5.46 5.28 -7.39
N LEU A 54 6.74 5.12 -7.75
CA LEU A 54 7.29 5.52 -9.05
C LEU A 54 7.63 4.36 -9.99
N SER A 55 7.28 3.13 -9.63
CA SER A 55 7.60 1.94 -10.42
C SER A 55 7.16 2.11 -11.89
N PRO A 56 7.97 1.71 -12.88
CA PRO A 56 7.60 1.74 -14.30
C PRO A 56 6.25 1.07 -14.59
N GLU A 57 5.89 0.05 -13.80
CA GLU A 57 4.60 -0.63 -13.87
C GLU A 57 3.42 0.30 -13.57
N HIS A 58 3.66 1.33 -12.75
CA HIS A 58 2.72 2.38 -12.39
C HIS A 58 2.95 3.71 -13.12
N GLN A 59 4.05 3.90 -13.85
CA GLN A 59 4.31 5.12 -14.62
C GLN A 59 3.33 5.31 -15.79
N ASN A 60 2.91 4.20 -16.41
CA ASN A 60 1.89 4.21 -17.46
C ASN A 60 0.45 4.25 -16.94
N TRP A 61 0.24 4.60 -15.66
CA TRP A 61 -1.08 4.66 -15.02
C TRP A 61 -2.10 5.45 -15.82
N ALA A 62 -1.73 6.64 -16.32
CA ALA A 62 -2.67 7.48 -17.06
C ALA A 62 -3.15 6.81 -18.36
N VAL A 63 -2.24 6.14 -19.06
CA VAL A 63 -2.51 5.40 -20.31
C VAL A 63 -3.34 4.15 -20.02
N ARG A 64 -2.90 3.31 -19.08
CA ARG A 64 -3.62 2.08 -18.67
C ARG A 64 -4.99 2.38 -18.08
N ARG A 65 -5.17 3.54 -17.45
CA ARG A 65 -6.47 4.04 -17.00
C ARG A 65 -7.38 4.39 -18.17
N MET A 66 -6.90 5.14 -19.16
CA MET A 66 -7.74 5.59 -20.27
C MET A 66 -8.07 4.46 -21.25
N PHE A 67 -7.08 3.61 -21.55
CA PHE A 67 -7.16 2.64 -22.63
C PHE A 67 -7.19 1.17 -22.18
N GLY A 68 -6.94 0.89 -20.90
CA GLY A 68 -6.99 -0.47 -20.37
C GLY A 68 -8.42 -0.94 -20.14
N ASN A 69 -8.63 -2.25 -20.27
CA ASN A 69 -9.90 -2.90 -19.95
C ASN A 69 -10.10 -3.04 -18.43
N LYS A 70 -11.26 -3.54 -17.99
CA LYS A 70 -11.60 -3.66 -16.56
C LYS A 70 -10.59 -4.52 -15.79
N GLU A 71 -10.17 -5.64 -16.38
CA GLU A 71 -9.22 -6.59 -15.77
C GLU A 71 -7.83 -5.99 -15.62
N GLN A 72 -7.32 -5.30 -16.65
CA GLN A 72 -6.03 -4.62 -16.62
C GLN A 72 -6.01 -3.50 -15.60
N ARG A 73 -7.11 -2.75 -15.48
CA ARG A 73 -7.25 -1.76 -14.41
C ARG A 73 -7.19 -2.48 -13.07
N PHE A 74 -8.03 -3.48 -12.83
CA PHE A 74 -8.07 -4.23 -11.57
C PHE A 74 -6.72 -4.82 -11.19
N ALA A 75 -6.02 -5.51 -12.09
CA ALA A 75 -4.71 -6.08 -11.84
C ALA A 75 -3.69 -5.02 -11.39
N LEU A 76 -3.67 -3.87 -12.04
CA LEU A 76 -2.77 -2.79 -11.67
C LEU A 76 -3.11 -2.20 -10.30
N LEU A 77 -4.39 -2.11 -9.93
CA LEU A 77 -4.82 -1.71 -8.59
C LEU A 77 -4.34 -2.70 -7.53
N THR A 78 -4.54 -3.99 -7.80
CA THR A 78 -4.20 -5.08 -6.90
C THR A 78 -2.70 -5.12 -6.65
N THR A 79 -1.87 -5.01 -7.70
CA THR A 79 -0.41 -4.93 -7.55
C THR A 79 -0.01 -3.76 -6.66
N PHE A 80 -0.51 -2.55 -6.94
CA PHE A 80 -0.16 -1.37 -6.13
C PHE A 80 -0.58 -1.52 -4.65
N MET A 81 -1.77 -2.05 -4.38
CA MET A 81 -2.24 -2.27 -3.01
C MET A 81 -1.39 -3.30 -2.28
N ASN A 82 -1.06 -4.41 -2.93
CA ASN A 82 -0.27 -5.48 -2.33
C ASN A 82 1.16 -5.02 -2.03
N ASP A 83 1.75 -4.23 -2.93
CA ASP A 83 3.08 -3.66 -2.71
C ASP A 83 3.08 -2.70 -1.51
N LEU A 84 2.07 -1.83 -1.41
CA LEU A 84 1.92 -0.93 -0.27
C LEU A 84 1.66 -1.67 1.05
N LEU A 85 0.84 -2.72 1.03
CA LEU A 85 0.59 -3.55 2.21
C LEU A 85 1.86 -4.25 2.67
N THR A 86 2.61 -4.86 1.75
CA THR A 86 3.88 -5.53 2.05
C THR A 86 4.86 -4.57 2.74
N LEU A 87 5.02 -3.36 2.20
CA LEU A 87 5.91 -2.35 2.79
C LEU A 87 5.49 -1.94 4.20
N THR A 88 4.20 -1.72 4.41
CA THR A 88 3.69 -1.25 5.71
C THR A 88 3.64 -2.36 6.77
N THR A 89 3.49 -3.63 6.37
CA THR A 89 3.56 -4.77 7.29
C THR A 89 5.00 -5.13 7.68
N ASP A 90 5.93 -5.05 6.74
CA ASP A 90 7.33 -5.43 6.97
C ASP A 90 8.07 -4.44 7.89
N ALA A 91 7.73 -3.15 7.80
CA ALA A 91 8.27 -2.13 8.69
C ALA A 91 7.81 -2.30 10.15
N GLY A 92 6.60 -2.80 10.39
CA GLY A 92 6.09 -3.10 11.73
C GLY A 92 6.66 -4.38 12.37
N GLY A 93 7.36 -5.22 11.60
CA GLY A 93 7.75 -6.58 11.99
C GLY A 93 9.25 -6.84 12.16
N ARG A 94 10.15 -5.89 11.85
CA ARG A 94 11.61 -6.12 11.93
C ARG A 94 12.08 -6.13 13.40
N PRO A 95 12.54 -7.26 13.97
CA PRO A 95 13.28 -7.23 15.22
C PRO A 95 14.64 -6.59 14.94
N SER A 96 15.01 -5.57 15.72
CA SER A 96 16.35 -4.98 15.72
C SER A 96 17.38 -6.04 16.11
N SER A 97 17.88 -6.80 15.14
CA SER A 97 19.12 -7.56 15.29
C SER A 97 20.27 -6.57 15.25
N GLY A 98 20.93 -6.42 16.40
CA GLY A 98 21.95 -5.42 16.64
C GLY A 98 23.10 -5.48 15.64
N SER A 99 23.44 -4.31 15.12
CA SER A 99 24.80 -4.00 14.70
C SER A 99 24.95 -2.48 14.75
N SER A 100 25.78 -2.04 15.68
CA SER A 100 26.12 -0.66 15.98
C SER A 100 26.89 -0.01 14.83
N THR A 101 26.22 0.77 13.97
CA THR A 101 26.78 1.98 13.36
C THR A 101 25.64 2.86 12.83
N GLN A 102 25.47 4.04 13.44
CA GLN A 102 24.66 5.17 12.97
C GLN A 102 23.14 4.92 12.81
N GLU A 103 22.44 4.92 13.95
CA GLU A 103 20.98 4.95 14.06
C GLU A 103 20.42 6.26 13.47
N THR A 104 19.95 6.21 12.23
CA THR A 104 18.72 6.93 11.88
C THR A 104 17.57 5.99 12.19
N ASP A 105 16.78 6.36 13.20
CA ASP A 105 15.51 5.76 13.61
C ASP A 105 14.66 5.32 12.40
N SER A 106 14.78 4.05 12.02
CA SER A 106 13.96 3.38 11.00
C SER A 106 12.64 2.87 11.59
N LYS A 107 12.47 2.93 12.91
CA LYS A 107 11.22 2.51 13.58
C LYS A 107 10.09 3.56 13.47
N ASP A 108 10.42 4.82 13.20
CA ASP A 108 9.46 5.93 13.18
C ASP A 108 9.55 6.76 11.86
N CYS A 109 9.63 6.13 10.66
CA CYS A 109 9.45 6.85 9.37
C CYS A 109 7.99 7.34 9.32
N LYS A 110 7.75 8.57 9.79
CA LYS A 110 6.44 9.25 9.81
C LYS A 110 5.73 9.22 8.46
N MET A 111 6.49 9.19 7.37
CA MET A 111 5.91 9.07 6.04
C MET A 111 5.26 7.69 5.84
N LEU A 112 5.90 6.62 6.28
CA LEU A 112 5.36 5.27 6.18
C LEU A 112 4.16 5.09 7.11
N GLU A 113 4.19 5.71 8.29
CA GLU A 113 3.04 5.78 9.20
C GLU A 113 1.84 6.46 8.52
N GLN A 114 2.04 7.61 7.86
CA GLN A 114 0.99 8.27 7.08
C GLN A 114 0.48 7.40 5.93
N VAL A 115 1.34 6.64 5.26
CA VAL A 115 0.91 5.68 4.23
C VAL A 115 0.07 4.56 4.84
N ALA A 116 0.47 4.04 6.00
CA ALA A 116 -0.30 3.03 6.72
C ALA A 116 -1.68 3.55 7.14
N GLU A 117 -1.77 4.80 7.63
CA GLU A 117 -3.04 5.45 7.94
C GLU A 117 -3.94 5.59 6.69
N MET A 118 -3.37 6.05 5.58
CA MET A 118 -4.11 6.17 4.30
C MET A 118 -4.63 4.81 3.81
N LEU A 119 -3.84 3.74 3.96
CA LEU A 119 -4.25 2.37 3.63
C LEU A 119 -5.34 1.88 4.57
N GLN A 120 -5.20 2.11 5.87
CA GLN A 120 -6.21 1.74 6.85
C GLN A 120 -7.53 2.45 6.55
N ASP A 121 -7.52 3.75 6.25
CA ASP A 121 -8.72 4.50 5.87
C ASP A 121 -9.37 3.95 4.60
N PHE A 122 -8.57 3.55 3.62
CA PHE A 122 -9.06 2.92 2.41
C PHE A 122 -9.67 1.53 2.67
N LEU A 123 -9.09 0.76 3.60
CA LEU A 123 -9.52 -0.60 3.94
C LEU A 123 -10.58 -0.64 5.04
N LYS A 124 -10.81 0.47 5.76
CA LYS A 124 -11.85 0.57 6.78
C LYS A 124 -13.18 0.17 6.18
N ARG A 125 -13.89 -0.68 6.91
CA ARG A 125 -15.24 -1.11 6.55
C ARG A 125 -16.17 0.08 6.68
N GLU A 126 -16.57 0.67 5.56
CA GLU A 126 -17.72 1.57 5.55
C GLU A 126 -18.98 0.73 5.65
N TYR A 127 -19.58 0.69 6.83
CA TYR A 127 -20.93 0.18 6.97
C TYR A 127 -21.85 1.15 6.22
N LYS A 128 -22.31 0.74 5.04
CA LYS A 128 -23.47 1.40 4.44
C LYS A 128 -24.65 0.91 5.24
N ASP A 129 -25.28 1.80 6.01
CA ASP A 129 -26.64 1.56 6.48
C ASP A 129 -27.44 1.12 5.25
N SER A 130 -27.95 -0.11 5.28
CA SER A 130 -28.95 -0.49 4.30
C SER A 130 -30.07 0.53 4.47
N LEU A 131 -30.37 1.27 3.40
CA LEU A 131 -31.60 2.05 3.36
C LEU A 131 -32.70 1.03 3.64
N GLY A 132 -33.25 1.07 4.86
CA GLY A 132 -34.14 0.06 5.40
C GLY A 132 -35.40 -0.04 4.56
N ILE A 133 -35.34 -0.90 3.54
CA ILE A 133 -36.51 -1.42 2.85
C ILE A 133 -36.78 -2.76 3.51
N ILE A 134 -37.60 -2.71 4.56
CA ILE A 134 -38.38 -3.85 5.07
C ILE A 134 -39.70 -3.85 4.28
#